data_AF-A0A958GLB3-F1
#
_entry.id   AF-A0A958GLB3-F1
#
_cell.length_a   1.000
_cell.length_b   1.000
_cell.length_c   1.000
_cell.angle_alpha   90.00
_cell.angle_beta   90.00
_cell.angle_gamma   90.00
#
_symmetry.space_group_name_H-M   'P 1'
#
loop_
_entity.id
_entity.type
_entity.pdbx_description
1 polymer ?
#
loop_
_entity_poly.entity_id
_entity_poly.type
_entity_poly.pdbx_seq_one_letter_code
_entity_poly.pdbx_strand_id
1 'polypeptide(L)'
;MSLSGQYSQFLTIVDNYIGEAVEKTTARGRPISCGRGCSACCYMMVETSWDEAVELAAFIRKRPKQIRDELIRRVKAAARERRKFFSLRRSTERYCRPTASGKEATNKVTEDYFYDRKRPCPLLDQEKGICSVYPARPTACRLHIVSSPAQQCAREAGRGSSFTIPREIESARKRVERKAERALTDPRWGELSIMLDHILSHDIRPEIDRAQQ
;
A
#
# COMPACT_ATOMS: atom_id res chain seq x y z
N MET A 1 7.05 -0.37 24.83
CA MET A 1 5.87 -0.73 24.03
C MET A 1 6.37 -1.38 22.75
N SER A 2 5.91 -2.60 22.41
CA SER A 2 6.34 -3.26 21.16
C SER A 2 5.97 -2.38 19.96
N LEU A 3 6.83 -2.32 18.95
CA LEU A 3 6.64 -1.54 17.72
C LEU A 3 5.30 -1.85 17.04
N SER A 4 4.74 -3.03 17.27
CA SER A 4 3.40 -3.42 16.80
C SER A 4 2.22 -2.67 17.42
N GLY A 5 2.41 -2.07 18.59
CA GLY A 5 1.36 -1.27 19.24
C GLY A 5 1.21 0.12 18.62
N GLN A 6 2.33 0.75 18.26
CA GLN A 6 2.35 2.16 17.81
C GLN A 6 1.79 2.31 16.40
N TYR A 7 2.11 1.39 15.48
CA TYR A 7 1.56 1.47 14.14
C TYR A 7 0.09 1.06 14.05
N SER A 8 -0.36 0.05 14.79
CA SER A 8 -1.80 -0.28 14.84
C SER A 8 -2.62 0.90 15.38
N GLN A 9 -2.09 1.65 16.35
CA GLN A 9 -2.68 2.91 16.81
C GLN A 9 -2.67 3.96 15.72
N PHE A 10 -1.57 4.11 14.98
CA PHE A 10 -1.49 5.01 13.83
C PHE A 10 -2.54 4.66 12.76
N LEU A 11 -2.70 3.39 12.39
CA LEU A 11 -3.74 2.96 11.45
C LEU A 11 -5.15 3.30 11.92
N THR A 12 -5.42 3.20 13.22
CA THR A 12 -6.69 3.62 13.82
C THR A 12 -6.91 5.11 13.65
N ILE A 13 -5.86 5.93 13.83
CA ILE A 13 -5.91 7.37 13.56
C ILE A 13 -6.22 7.62 12.08
N VAL A 14 -5.54 6.91 11.15
CA VAL A 14 -5.81 7.03 9.71
C VAL A 14 -7.27 6.72 9.39
N ASP A 15 -7.80 5.61 9.93
CA ASP A 15 -9.18 5.18 9.70
C ASP A 15 -10.19 6.21 10.23
N ASN A 16 -9.93 6.84 11.39
CA ASN A 16 -10.81 7.88 11.94
C ASN A 16 -10.84 9.14 11.04
N TYR A 17 -9.67 9.64 10.62
CA TYR A 17 -9.58 10.80 9.74
C TYR A 17 -10.30 10.56 8.40
N ILE A 18 -10.15 9.36 7.85
CA ILE A 18 -10.79 8.97 6.61
C ILE A 18 -12.29 8.74 6.80
N GLY A 19 -12.73 8.12 7.89
CA GLY A 19 -14.13 7.93 8.22
C GLY A 19 -14.89 9.26 8.26
N GLU A 20 -14.35 10.24 9.00
CA GLU A 20 -14.93 11.59 9.03
C GLU A 20 -14.98 12.25 7.64
N ALA A 21 -13.95 12.04 6.82
CA ALA A 21 -13.91 12.61 5.49
C ALA A 21 -14.94 11.96 4.55
N VAL A 22 -15.13 10.64 4.64
CA VAL A 22 -16.18 9.89 3.93
C VAL A 22 -17.56 10.38 4.34
N GLU A 23 -17.83 10.56 5.63
CA GLU A 23 -19.09 11.12 6.13
C GLU A 23 -19.36 12.53 5.57
N LYS A 24 -18.35 13.40 5.61
CA LYS A 24 -18.46 14.77 5.05
C LYS A 24 -18.67 14.76 3.54
N THR A 25 -18.01 13.88 2.81
CA THR A 25 -18.18 13.74 1.36
C THR A 25 -19.59 13.21 1.02
N THR A 26 -20.07 12.19 1.72
CA THR A 26 -21.40 11.60 1.49
C THR A 26 -22.53 12.56 1.86
N ALA A 27 -22.39 13.30 2.96
CA ALA A 27 -23.33 14.36 3.35
C ALA A 27 -23.43 15.50 2.31
N ARG A 28 -22.42 15.65 1.43
CA ARG A 28 -22.41 16.60 0.30
C ARG A 28 -22.95 16.00 -0.99
N GLY A 29 -23.64 14.86 -0.94
CA GLY A 29 -24.25 14.20 -2.09
C GLY A 29 -23.25 13.53 -3.03
N ARG A 30 -22.04 13.23 -2.57
CA ARG A 30 -21.00 12.52 -3.34
C ARG A 30 -20.85 11.10 -2.79
N PRO A 31 -21.43 10.08 -3.42
CA PRO A 31 -21.32 8.70 -2.94
C PRO A 31 -19.88 8.19 -3.07
N ILE A 32 -19.44 7.38 -2.12
CA ILE A 32 -18.13 6.72 -2.16
C ILE A 32 -18.25 5.35 -2.83
N SER A 33 -17.43 5.10 -3.84
CA SER A 33 -17.40 3.81 -4.55
C SER A 33 -16.40 2.81 -3.96
N CYS A 34 -15.53 3.27 -3.05
CA CYS A 34 -14.49 2.46 -2.44
C CYS A 34 -15.01 1.67 -1.23
N GLY A 35 -14.65 0.40 -1.14
CA GLY A 35 -15.04 -0.47 -0.04
C GLY A 35 -14.33 -1.82 -0.07
N ARG A 36 -14.63 -2.69 0.88
CA ARG A 36 -14.16 -4.08 0.84
C ARG A 36 -14.76 -4.76 -0.40
N GLY A 37 -13.91 -5.42 -1.20
CA GLY A 37 -14.31 -6.00 -2.49
C GLY A 37 -14.11 -5.07 -3.70
N CYS A 38 -13.81 -3.78 -3.48
CA CYS A 38 -13.28 -2.93 -4.54
C CYS A 38 -11.78 -3.19 -4.69
N SER A 39 -11.37 -3.75 -5.83
CA SER A 39 -9.99 -4.19 -6.10
C SER A 39 -9.26 -3.37 -7.17
N ALA A 40 -9.88 -2.29 -7.68
CA ALA A 40 -9.29 -1.44 -8.71
C ALA A 40 -7.88 -0.94 -8.34
N CYS A 41 -7.70 -0.46 -7.10
CA CYS A 41 -6.41 0.01 -6.61
C CYS A 41 -5.38 -1.10 -6.42
N CYS A 42 -5.81 -2.36 -6.34
CA CYS A 42 -4.90 -3.51 -6.25
C CYS A 42 -4.15 -3.77 -7.57
N TYR A 43 -4.48 -3.07 -8.65
CA TYR A 43 -3.75 -3.13 -9.92
C TYR A 43 -2.89 -1.89 -10.18
N MET A 44 -2.70 -1.04 -9.15
CA MET A 44 -1.79 0.10 -9.18
C MET A 44 -0.49 -0.23 -8.44
N MET A 45 0.54 0.62 -8.60
CA MET A 45 1.71 0.55 -7.73
C MET A 45 1.30 0.94 -6.32
N VAL A 46 1.68 0.12 -5.34
CA VAL A 46 1.56 0.47 -3.93
C VAL A 46 2.95 0.60 -3.37
N GLU A 47 3.23 1.75 -2.79
CA GLU A 47 4.41 1.95 -1.95
C GLU A 47 4.00 1.95 -0.48
N THR A 48 4.97 1.68 0.37
CA THR A 48 4.76 1.56 1.81
C THR A 48 6.04 1.90 2.57
N SER A 49 5.90 2.39 3.80
CA SER A 49 7.05 2.60 4.68
C SER A 49 7.60 1.29 5.21
N TRP A 50 8.79 1.33 5.79
CA TRP A 50 9.35 0.21 6.53
C TRP A 50 8.46 -0.26 7.67
N ASP A 51 8.01 0.67 8.53
CA ASP A 51 7.16 0.35 9.68
C ASP A 51 5.84 -0.29 9.23
N GLU A 52 5.24 0.21 8.15
CA GLU A 52 4.04 -0.39 7.57
C GLU A 52 4.29 -1.82 7.07
N ALA A 53 5.44 -2.05 6.42
CA ALA A 53 5.81 -3.35 5.89
C ALA A 53 6.14 -4.35 7.00
N VAL A 54 6.75 -3.91 8.11
CA VAL A 54 7.00 -4.74 9.30
C VAL A 54 5.68 -5.25 9.87
N GLU A 55 4.68 -4.38 9.95
CA GLU A 55 3.38 -4.68 10.53
C GLU A 55 2.51 -5.54 9.62
N LEU A 56 2.55 -5.27 8.31
CA LEU A 56 1.98 -6.18 7.32
C LEU A 56 2.62 -7.57 7.39
N ALA A 57 3.95 -7.66 7.52
CA ALA A 57 4.64 -8.93 7.64
C ALA A 57 4.23 -9.66 8.94
N ALA A 58 4.11 -8.95 10.06
CA ALA A 58 3.60 -9.49 11.31
C ALA A 58 2.15 -10.00 11.17
N PHE A 59 1.29 -9.26 10.46
CA PHE A 59 -0.08 -9.69 10.15
C PHE A 59 -0.10 -10.96 9.29
N ILE A 60 0.77 -11.05 8.27
CA ILE A 60 0.92 -12.24 7.42
C ILE A 60 1.40 -13.45 8.24
N ARG A 61 2.40 -13.27 9.12
CA ARG A 61 2.97 -14.33 9.95
C ARG A 61 1.95 -14.99 10.88
N LYS A 62 0.96 -14.22 11.36
CA LYS A 62 -0.12 -14.68 12.25
C LYS A 62 -1.23 -15.48 11.53
N ARG A 63 -1.19 -15.59 10.19
CA ARG A 63 -2.19 -16.35 9.42
C ARG A 63 -1.96 -17.86 9.51
N PRO A 64 -3.01 -18.68 9.30
CA PRO A 64 -2.86 -20.14 9.16
C PRO A 64 -1.78 -20.50 8.15
N LYS A 65 -0.97 -21.53 8.43
CA LYS A 65 0.23 -21.90 7.66
C LYS A 65 -0.01 -21.89 6.15
N GLN A 66 -1.07 -22.54 5.67
CA GLN A 66 -1.41 -22.59 4.25
C GLN A 66 -1.62 -21.19 3.63
N ILE A 67 -2.39 -20.32 4.30
CA ILE A 67 -2.66 -18.96 3.84
C ILE A 67 -1.39 -18.10 3.89
N ARG A 68 -0.60 -18.24 4.96
CA ARG A 68 0.66 -17.53 5.15
C ARG A 68 1.65 -17.88 4.05
N ASP A 69 1.86 -19.18 3.80
CA ASP A 69 2.85 -19.66 2.84
C ASP A 69 2.44 -19.26 1.41
N GLU A 70 1.13 -19.25 1.11
CA GLU A 70 0.55 -18.70 -0.13
C GLU A 70 0.86 -17.22 -0.32
N LEU A 71 0.62 -16.39 0.71
CA LEU A 71 0.90 -14.96 0.68
C LEU A 71 2.40 -14.70 0.48
N ILE A 72 3.26 -15.39 1.23
CA ILE A 72 4.72 -15.23 1.13
C ILE A 72 5.19 -15.59 -0.28
N ARG A 73 4.66 -16.66 -0.89
CA ARG A 73 5.03 -17.06 -2.26
C ARG A 73 4.63 -16.00 -3.29
N ARG A 74 3.42 -15.43 -3.17
CA ARG A 74 2.94 -14.34 -4.04
C ARG A 74 3.80 -13.09 -3.88
N VAL A 75 4.12 -12.69 -2.64
CA VAL A 75 5.02 -11.56 -2.36
C VAL A 75 6.39 -11.78 -3.00
N LYS A 76 7.01 -12.94 -2.80
CA LYS A 76 8.31 -13.30 -3.40
C LYS A 76 8.28 -13.23 -4.93
N ALA A 77 7.24 -13.78 -5.56
CA ALA A 77 7.09 -13.75 -7.01
C ALA A 77 6.94 -12.32 -7.53
N ALA A 78 6.07 -11.53 -6.89
CA ALA A 78 5.85 -10.14 -7.22
C ALA A 78 7.14 -9.32 -7.08
N ALA A 79 7.86 -9.46 -5.96
CA ALA A 79 9.11 -8.75 -5.70
C ALA A 79 10.19 -9.08 -6.74
N ARG A 80 10.33 -10.35 -7.16
CA ARG A 80 11.25 -10.72 -8.25
C ARG A 80 10.90 -10.03 -9.56
N GLU A 81 9.61 -10.03 -9.94
CA GLU A 81 9.13 -9.36 -11.15
C GLU A 81 9.45 -7.86 -11.13
N ARG A 82 9.20 -7.20 -9.99
CA ARG A 82 9.36 -5.75 -9.82
C ARG A 82 10.83 -5.34 -9.75
N ARG A 83 11.69 -6.12 -9.09
CA ARG A 83 13.15 -5.92 -9.14
C ARG A 83 13.67 -6.04 -10.56
N LYS A 84 13.24 -7.05 -11.32
CA LYS A 84 13.62 -7.21 -12.73
C LYS A 84 13.25 -5.97 -13.54
N PHE A 85 12.09 -5.37 -13.28
CA PHE A 85 11.70 -4.13 -13.94
C PHE A 85 12.54 -2.94 -13.53
N PHE A 86 12.69 -2.70 -12.23
CA PHE A 86 13.46 -1.57 -11.72
C PHE A 86 14.94 -1.65 -12.10
N SER A 87 15.50 -2.85 -12.31
CA SER A 87 16.87 -3.03 -12.80
C SER A 87 17.06 -2.71 -14.28
N LEU A 88 16.00 -2.50 -15.06
CA LEU A 88 16.12 -2.20 -16.51
C LEU A 88 16.64 -0.79 -16.79
N ARG A 89 16.54 0.14 -15.83
CA ARG A 89 16.99 1.53 -16.01
C ARG A 89 17.81 1.96 -14.79
N ARG A 90 18.95 2.61 -15.04
CA ARG A 90 19.80 3.18 -13.97
C ARG A 90 19.05 4.14 -13.05
N SER A 91 18.08 4.89 -13.58
CA SER A 91 17.25 5.81 -12.81
C SER A 91 16.31 5.13 -11.81
N THR A 92 16.07 3.82 -11.97
CA THR A 92 15.11 3.06 -11.17
C THR A 92 15.74 1.96 -10.34
N GLU A 93 17.00 1.63 -10.59
CA GLU A 93 17.74 0.56 -9.90
C GLU A 93 17.71 0.68 -8.37
N ARG A 94 17.67 1.91 -7.84
CA ARG A 94 17.54 2.15 -6.40
C ARG A 94 16.29 1.53 -5.79
N TYR A 95 15.19 1.43 -6.54
CA TYR A 95 13.91 0.87 -6.06
C TYR A 95 13.90 -0.66 -6.01
N CYS A 96 14.98 -1.34 -6.39
CA CYS A 96 15.13 -2.79 -6.22
C CYS A 96 15.23 -3.24 -4.75
N ARG A 97 15.37 -2.29 -3.82
CA ARG A 97 15.53 -2.48 -2.37
C ARG A 97 14.84 -1.33 -1.60
N PRO A 98 14.57 -1.50 -0.30
CA PRO A 98 14.13 -0.41 0.57
C PRO A 98 15.08 0.80 0.46
N THR A 99 14.55 2.01 0.29
CA THR A 99 15.37 3.23 0.15
C THR A 99 15.01 4.26 1.21
N ALA A 100 16.02 4.85 1.85
CA ALA A 100 15.84 6.00 2.74
C ALA A 100 15.96 7.35 1.99
N SER A 101 15.83 7.35 0.66
CA SER A 101 16.26 8.48 -0.17
C SER A 101 15.28 9.66 -0.23
N GLY A 102 14.12 9.58 0.44
CA GLY A 102 13.11 10.66 0.50
C GLY A 102 12.60 11.14 -0.86
N LYS A 103 12.72 10.33 -1.92
CA LYS A 103 12.31 10.66 -3.29
C LYS A 103 11.45 9.53 -3.83
N GLU A 104 10.17 9.81 -4.07
CA GLU A 104 9.22 8.93 -4.75
C GLU A 104 9.78 8.47 -6.10
N ALA A 105 9.33 7.29 -6.57
CA ALA A 105 9.52 6.90 -7.96
C ALA A 105 9.02 8.01 -8.88
N THR A 106 9.85 8.45 -9.83
CA THR A 106 9.45 9.54 -10.73
C THR A 106 8.22 9.12 -11.54
N ASN A 107 7.21 9.99 -11.64
CA ASN A 107 5.89 9.71 -12.23
C ASN A 107 5.93 8.90 -13.53
N LYS A 108 6.91 9.15 -14.41
CA LYS A 108 7.06 8.47 -15.70
C LYS A 108 7.39 6.96 -15.59
N VAL A 109 8.12 6.55 -14.55
CA VAL A 109 8.47 5.12 -14.32
C VAL A 109 7.26 4.34 -13.82
N THR A 110 6.50 4.94 -12.91
CA THR A 110 5.20 4.44 -12.44
C THR A 110 4.23 4.30 -13.59
N GLU A 111 4.23 5.27 -14.51
CA GLU A 111 3.30 5.31 -15.64
C GLU A 111 3.48 4.15 -16.63
N ASP A 112 4.72 3.90 -17.05
CA ASP A 112 5.04 2.89 -18.06
C ASP A 112 4.76 1.45 -17.58
N TYR A 113 4.81 1.18 -16.27
CA TYR A 113 4.84 -0.19 -15.73
C TYR A 113 3.61 -0.61 -14.92
N PHE A 114 2.94 0.34 -14.27
CA PHE A 114 1.80 0.02 -13.40
C PHE A 114 0.44 0.43 -13.97
N TYR A 115 0.36 1.39 -14.90
CA TYR A 115 -0.93 1.81 -15.47
C TYR A 115 -1.47 0.91 -16.58
N ASP A 116 -0.79 -0.18 -16.94
CA ASP A 116 -1.40 -1.22 -17.77
C ASP A 116 -2.44 -2.07 -17.01
N ARG A 117 -2.50 -1.94 -15.67
CA ARG A 117 -3.42 -2.67 -14.76
C ARG A 117 -3.37 -4.21 -14.94
N LYS A 118 -2.22 -4.74 -15.37
CA LYS A 118 -2.02 -6.19 -15.58
C LYS A 118 -1.41 -6.90 -14.38
N ARG A 119 -0.79 -6.16 -13.46
CA ARG A 119 -0.03 -6.72 -12.34
C ARG A 119 -0.79 -6.51 -11.04
N PRO A 120 -1.46 -7.55 -10.51
CA PRO A 120 -2.12 -7.43 -9.23
C PRO A 120 -1.12 -7.30 -8.08
N CYS A 121 -1.54 -6.62 -7.03
CA CYS A 121 -0.91 -6.61 -5.72
C CYS A 121 -0.80 -8.05 -5.21
N PRO A 122 0.34 -8.48 -4.63
CA PRO A 122 0.51 -9.84 -4.13
C PRO A 122 -0.46 -10.21 -3.00
N LEU A 123 -1.11 -9.22 -2.38
CA LEU A 123 -2.05 -9.39 -1.28
C LEU A 123 -3.51 -9.54 -1.75
N LEU A 124 -3.79 -9.35 -3.04
CA LEU A 124 -5.13 -9.54 -3.61
C LEU A 124 -5.46 -11.04 -3.74
N ASP A 125 -6.56 -11.47 -3.15
CA ASP A 125 -7.25 -12.70 -3.55
C ASP A 125 -7.98 -12.41 -4.87
N GLN A 126 -7.42 -12.87 -5.98
CA GLN A 126 -7.93 -12.55 -7.32
C GLN A 126 -9.25 -13.27 -7.62
N GLU A 127 -9.47 -14.44 -7.03
CA GLU A 127 -10.72 -15.19 -7.21
C GLU A 127 -11.87 -14.48 -6.49
N LYS A 128 -11.61 -14.01 -5.26
CA LYS A 128 -12.64 -13.32 -4.46
C LYS A 128 -12.72 -11.81 -4.71
N GLY A 129 -11.73 -11.22 -5.36
CA GLY A 129 -11.61 -9.77 -5.53
C GLY A 129 -11.37 -9.01 -4.21
N ILE A 130 -10.86 -9.67 -3.17
CA ILE A 130 -10.73 -9.10 -1.82
C ILE A 130 -9.26 -9.09 -1.39
N CYS A 131 -8.82 -7.99 -0.76
CA CYS A 131 -7.49 -7.95 -0.14
C CYS A 131 -7.41 -8.94 1.03
N SER A 132 -6.46 -9.86 0.95
CA SER A 132 -6.21 -10.91 1.96
C SER A 132 -5.82 -10.34 3.33
N VAL A 133 -5.36 -9.07 3.37
CA VAL A 133 -4.95 -8.35 4.58
C VAL A 133 -5.68 -7.02 4.73
N TYR A 134 -6.93 -6.93 4.26
CA TYR A 134 -7.72 -5.69 4.25
C TYR A 134 -7.65 -4.89 5.58
N PRO A 135 -7.75 -5.49 6.78
CA PRO A 135 -7.66 -4.74 8.04
C PRO A 135 -6.28 -4.13 8.33
N ALA A 136 -5.22 -4.68 7.74
CA ALA A 136 -3.84 -4.23 7.91
C ALA A 136 -3.30 -3.47 6.69
N ARG A 137 -4.17 -3.12 5.73
CA ARG A 137 -3.77 -2.41 4.50
C ARG A 137 -2.94 -1.15 4.80
N PRO A 138 -1.90 -0.85 4.00
CA PRO A 138 -1.10 0.36 4.14
C PRO A 138 -1.92 1.64 4.09
N THR A 139 -1.35 2.70 4.61
CA THR A 139 -1.86 4.07 4.58
C THR A 139 -2.19 4.50 3.14
N ALA A 140 -1.31 4.20 2.17
CA ALA A 140 -1.56 4.50 0.75
C ALA A 140 -2.90 3.90 0.26
N CYS A 141 -3.25 2.69 0.70
CA CYS A 141 -4.52 2.05 0.35
C CYS A 141 -5.73 2.60 1.12
N ARG A 142 -5.52 3.16 2.32
CA ARG A 142 -6.59 3.76 3.15
C ARG A 142 -6.97 5.16 2.66
N LEU A 143 -5.98 5.92 2.20
CA LEU A 143 -6.13 7.30 1.76
C LEU A 143 -6.63 7.40 0.31
N HIS A 144 -6.53 6.33 -0.48
CA HIS A 144 -7.03 6.30 -1.85
C HIS A 144 -8.54 6.00 -1.90
N ILE A 145 -9.36 7.05 -1.84
CA ILE A 145 -10.82 6.97 -1.89
C ILE A 145 -11.37 7.91 -2.96
N VAL A 146 -12.30 7.40 -3.77
CA VAL A 146 -12.92 8.13 -4.87
C VAL A 146 -14.44 8.20 -4.73
N SER A 147 -15.03 9.26 -5.30
CA SER A 147 -16.49 9.41 -5.44
C SER A 147 -16.99 9.24 -6.88
N SER A 148 -16.09 8.98 -7.83
CA SER A 148 -16.48 8.60 -9.18
C SER A 148 -17.12 7.20 -9.20
N PRO A 149 -17.95 6.87 -10.21
CA PRO A 149 -18.44 5.52 -10.43
C PRO A 149 -17.30 4.48 -10.50
N ALA A 150 -17.52 3.29 -9.93
CA ALA A 150 -16.51 2.22 -9.87
C ALA A 150 -15.95 1.82 -11.24
N GLN A 151 -16.75 1.95 -12.30
CA GLN A 151 -16.39 1.68 -13.69
C GLN A 151 -15.24 2.56 -14.17
N GLN A 152 -15.08 3.76 -13.63
CA GLN A 152 -13.98 4.66 -13.99
C GLN A 152 -12.63 4.23 -13.38
N CYS A 153 -12.66 3.41 -12.33
CA CYS A 153 -11.45 2.81 -11.75
C CYS A 153 -11.19 1.39 -12.28
N ALA A 154 -12.16 0.80 -12.97
CA ALA A 154 -12.10 -0.59 -13.44
C ALA A 154 -10.91 -0.83 -14.36
N ARG A 155 -10.45 -2.09 -14.44
CA ARG A 155 -9.29 -2.45 -15.25
C ARG A 155 -9.53 -2.19 -16.72
N GLU A 156 -10.78 -2.38 -17.13
CA GLU A 156 -11.32 -2.26 -18.47
C GLU A 156 -11.46 -0.80 -18.91
N ALA A 157 -11.39 0.17 -17.99
CA ALA A 157 -11.61 1.59 -18.26
C ALA A 157 -10.52 2.26 -19.13
N GLY A 158 -9.55 1.48 -19.65
CA GLY A 158 -8.51 1.93 -20.56
C GLY A 158 -7.55 2.98 -19.97
N ARG A 159 -6.60 3.43 -20.80
CA ARG A 159 -5.77 4.62 -20.50
C ARG A 159 -6.63 5.88 -20.72
N GLY A 160 -6.69 6.77 -19.73
CA GLY A 160 -7.44 8.04 -19.81
C GLY A 160 -8.74 8.09 -18.99
N SER A 161 -9.15 6.98 -18.37
CA SER A 161 -10.18 7.03 -17.33
C SER A 161 -9.70 7.87 -16.15
N SER A 162 -10.42 8.95 -15.85
CA SER A 162 -10.17 9.76 -14.66
C SER A 162 -11.12 9.33 -13.55
N PHE A 163 -10.62 9.33 -12.32
CA PHE A 163 -11.42 9.15 -11.12
C PHE A 163 -11.38 10.45 -10.32
N THR A 164 -12.40 10.65 -9.49
CA THR A 164 -12.49 11.87 -8.68
C THR A 164 -12.17 11.55 -7.24
N ILE A 165 -11.05 12.09 -6.73
CA ILE A 165 -10.78 12.15 -5.29
C ILE A 165 -11.48 13.39 -4.72
N PRO A 166 -12.43 13.24 -3.78
CA PRO A 166 -13.11 14.37 -3.16
C PRO A 166 -12.15 15.28 -2.38
N ARG A 167 -12.45 16.58 -2.33
CA ARG A 167 -11.63 17.56 -1.60
C ARG A 167 -11.50 17.23 -0.11
N GLU A 168 -12.53 16.64 0.49
CA GLU A 168 -12.53 16.27 1.90
C GLU A 168 -11.56 15.11 2.16
N ILE A 169 -11.55 14.10 1.28
CA ILE A 169 -10.58 12.99 1.28
C ILE A 169 -9.16 13.53 1.08
N GLU A 170 -8.95 14.41 0.10
CA GLU A 170 -7.65 15.03 -0.17
C GLU A 170 -7.13 15.83 1.04
N SER A 171 -8.02 16.54 1.74
CA SER A 171 -7.68 17.27 2.96
C SER A 171 -7.31 16.33 4.11
N ALA A 172 -8.04 15.24 4.28
CA ALA A 172 -7.74 14.22 5.28
C ALA A 172 -6.40 13.53 4.99
N ARG A 173 -6.12 13.19 3.73
CA ARG A 173 -4.85 12.65 3.26
C ARG A 173 -3.67 13.53 3.67
N LYS A 174 -3.72 14.83 3.34
CA LYS A 174 -2.66 15.80 3.73
C LYS A 174 -2.47 15.92 5.24
N ARG A 175 -3.53 15.76 6.03
CA ARG A 175 -3.45 15.77 7.50
C ARG A 175 -2.80 14.50 8.04
N VAL A 176 -3.17 13.35 7.47
CA VAL A 176 -2.60 12.05 7.83
C VAL A 176 -1.13 11.98 7.45
N GLU A 177 -0.76 12.36 6.24
CA GLU A 177 0.64 12.34 5.76
C GLU A 177 1.57 13.12 6.69
N ARG A 178 1.19 14.36 7.08
CA ARG A 178 1.96 15.15 8.05
C ARG A 178 2.08 14.50 9.44
N LYS A 179 1.10 13.70 9.85
CA LYS A 179 1.16 12.95 11.11
C LYS A 179 1.99 11.66 10.96
N ALA A 180 1.88 11.01 9.81
CA ALA A 180 2.63 9.81 9.44
C ALA A 180 4.13 10.12 9.45
N GLU A 181 4.55 11.19 8.79
CA GLU A 181 5.94 11.64 8.75
C GLU A 181 6.56 11.84 10.16
N ARG A 182 5.74 12.18 11.16
CA ARG A 182 6.19 12.36 12.55
C ARG A 182 6.13 11.06 13.37
N ALA A 183 5.32 10.10 12.95
CA ALA A 183 5.08 8.85 13.66
C ALA A 183 5.96 7.70 13.17
N LEU A 184 6.38 7.75 11.90
CA LEU A 184 7.31 6.79 11.32
C LEU A 184 8.69 6.94 11.95
N THR A 185 9.24 5.82 12.39
CA THR A 185 10.54 5.76 13.07
C THR A 185 11.67 5.41 12.12
N ASP A 186 11.35 4.73 11.02
CA ASP A 186 12.31 4.34 10.01
C ASP A 186 12.05 5.10 8.69
N PRO A 187 13.07 5.76 8.11
CA PRO A 187 12.91 6.58 6.91
C PRO A 187 12.82 5.76 5.61
N ARG A 188 12.99 4.43 5.67
CA ARG A 188 12.98 3.59 4.48
C ARG A 188 11.56 3.47 3.91
N TRP A 189 11.47 3.57 2.60
CA TRP A 189 10.26 3.45 1.80
C TRP A 189 10.54 2.59 0.56
N GLY A 190 9.50 2.06 -0.05
CA GLY A 190 9.64 1.34 -1.31
C GLY A 190 8.37 0.70 -1.82
N GLU A 191 8.48 0.01 -2.94
CA GLU A 191 7.37 -0.79 -3.49
C GLU A 191 7.01 -1.92 -2.52
N LEU A 192 5.70 -2.09 -2.29
CA LEU A 192 5.10 -2.99 -1.30
C LEU A 192 5.69 -4.40 -1.32
N SER A 193 5.78 -5.02 -2.50
CA SER A 193 6.24 -6.40 -2.64
C SER A 193 7.73 -6.52 -2.30
N ILE A 194 8.55 -5.56 -2.72
CA ILE A 194 9.99 -5.51 -2.42
C ILE A 194 10.23 -5.30 -0.92
N MET A 195 9.48 -4.41 -0.29
CA MET A 195 9.55 -4.15 1.16
C MET A 195 9.17 -5.41 1.95
N LEU A 196 8.02 -6.01 1.62
CA LEU A 196 7.55 -7.23 2.30
C LEU A 196 8.49 -8.41 2.09
N ASP A 197 8.98 -8.63 0.88
CA ASP A 197 9.92 -9.70 0.59
C ASP A 197 11.21 -9.56 1.39
N HIS A 198 11.71 -8.33 1.54
CA HIS A 198 12.89 -8.06 2.35
C HIS A 198 12.67 -8.44 3.82
N ILE A 199 11.58 -7.98 4.43
CA ILE A 199 11.26 -8.23 5.85
C ILE A 199 10.96 -9.70 6.11
N LEU A 200 10.19 -10.35 5.23
CA LEU A 200 9.79 -11.76 5.36
C LEU A 200 10.98 -12.71 5.13
N SER A 201 11.98 -12.32 4.34
CA SER A 201 13.15 -13.16 4.05
C SER A 201 14.25 -13.10 5.11
N HIS A 202 14.36 -12.00 5.86
CA HIS A 202 15.39 -11.82 6.90
C HIS A 202 14.86 -12.09 8.33
N ASP A 203 13.65 -12.67 8.42
CA ASP A 203 12.85 -12.79 9.65
C ASP A 203 12.87 -11.53 10.54
N ILE A 204 12.82 -10.34 9.94
CA ILE A 204 12.81 -9.09 10.70
C ILE A 204 11.50 -9.02 11.47
N ARG A 205 11.61 -8.96 12.81
CA ARG A 205 10.50 -8.83 13.74
C ARG A 205 10.44 -7.39 14.26
N PRO A 206 9.25 -6.89 14.61
CA PRO A 206 9.11 -5.55 15.19
C PRO A 206 10.04 -5.30 16.38
N GLU A 207 10.46 -6.34 17.11
CA GLU A 207 11.23 -6.21 18.36
C GLU A 207 12.75 -6.21 18.17
N ILE A 208 13.28 -6.58 16.99
CA ILE A 208 14.70 -6.95 16.81
C ILE A 208 15.51 -5.87 16.05
N ASP A 209 14.88 -5.00 15.25
CA ASP A 209 15.58 -4.12 14.29
C ASP A 209 16.28 -2.88 14.88
N ARG A 210 16.26 -2.69 16.22
CA ARG A 210 16.97 -1.57 16.87
C ARG A 210 18.41 -1.90 17.28
N ALA A 211 18.83 -3.16 17.22
CA ALA A 211 20.13 -3.59 17.75
C ALA A 211 21.28 -3.57 16.72
N GLN A 212 21.03 -3.17 15.47
CA GLN A 212 22.04 -3.17 14.40
C GLN A 212 22.13 -1.84 13.61
N GLN A 213 21.67 -0.73 14.20
CA GLN A 213 21.93 0.62 13.67
C GLN A 213 23.00 1.32 14.51
#